data_AF-A0A1Y5T1L9-F1
#
_entry.id   AF-A0A1Y5T1L9-F1
#
_cell.length_a   1.000
_cell.length_b   1.000
_cell.length_c   1.000
_cell.angle_alpha   90.00
_cell.angle_beta   90.00
_cell.angle_gamma   90.00
#
_symmetry.space_group_name_H-M   'P 1'
#
loop_
_entity.id
_entity.type
_entity.pdbx_description
1 polymer ?
#
loop_
_entity_poly.entity_id
_entity_poly.type
_entity_poly.pdbx_seq_one_letter_code
_entity_poly.pdbx_strand_id
1 'polypeptide(L)'
;MEMVFDIAGHRCVAARVQMRGNTIEADFSQDAEASLADAFSGSQSVSILGMAAMSVTYSVQDYKSAGTDGCTAIFSVNSSAGRVLH
;
A
#
# COMPACT_ATOMS: atom_id res chain seq x y z
N MET A 1 -4.26 7.24 14.25
CA MET A 1 -3.50 5.98 14.12
C MET A 1 -2.73 6.09 12.82
N GLU A 2 -1.41 6.16 12.86
CA GLU A 2 -0.58 6.16 11.66
C GLU A 2 -0.48 4.73 11.12
N MET A 3 -0.83 4.54 9.85
CA MET A 3 -0.62 3.26 9.16
C MET A 3 0.69 3.31 8.41
N VAL A 4 1.50 2.28 8.63
CA VAL A 4 2.84 2.19 8.06
C VAL A 4 2.82 1.10 7.01
N PHE A 5 3.25 1.44 5.80
CA PHE A 5 3.37 0.54 4.67
C PHE A 5 4.84 0.23 4.44
N ASP A 6 5.16 -1.03 4.20
CA ASP A 6 6.42 -1.45 3.60
C ASP A 6 6.19 -1.55 2.08
N ILE A 7 6.78 -0.62 1.33
CA ILE A 7 6.62 -0.45 -0.11
C ILE A 7 8.01 -0.55 -0.73
N ALA A 8 8.27 -1.59 -1.54
CA ALA A 8 9.60 -1.84 -2.11
C ALA A 8 10.73 -1.95 -1.06
N GLY A 9 10.42 -2.39 0.17
CA GLY A 9 11.37 -2.42 1.30
C GLY A 9 11.62 -1.07 1.96
N HIS A 10 10.86 -0.03 1.58
CA HIS A 10 10.86 1.28 2.20
C HIS A 10 9.65 1.45 3.11
N ARG A 11 9.89 2.02 4.29
CA ARG A 11 8.85 2.31 5.27
C ARG A 11 8.16 3.64 4.95
N CYS A 12 6.98 3.58 4.37
CA CYS A 12 6.16 4.74 4.02
C CYS A 12 5.03 4.92 5.03
N VAL A 13 4.90 6.11 5.62
CA VAL A 13 3.81 6.43 6.55
C VAL A 13 2.67 7.09 5.79
N ALA A 14 1.48 6.51 5.88
CA ALA A 14 0.30 7.10 5.27
C ALA A 14 -0.30 8.19 6.17
N ALA A 15 -0.52 9.37 5.59
CA ALA A 15 -1.20 10.49 6.25
C ALA A 15 -2.71 10.20 6.40
N ARG A 16 -3.28 9.51 5.42
CA ARG A 16 -4.68 9.08 5.40
C ARG A 16 -4.78 7.70 4.78
N VAL A 17 -5.68 6.89 5.32
CA VAL A 17 -6.02 5.58 4.75
C VAL A 17 -7.53 5.42 4.71
N GLN A 18 -8.04 4.97 3.56
CA GLN A 18 -9.43 4.56 3.36
C GLN A 18 -9.47 3.14 2.84
N MET A 19 -10.25 2.29 3.51
CA MET A 19 -10.47 0.91 3.07
C MET A 19 -11.81 0.81 2.34
N ARG A 20 -11.82 0.23 1.15
CA ARG A 20 -13.01 0.02 0.33
C ARG A 20 -13.08 -1.42 -0.16
N GLY A 21 -13.61 -2.29 0.70
CA GLY A 21 -13.66 -3.73 0.44
C GLY A 21 -12.26 -4.32 0.35
N ASN A 22 -11.86 -4.71 -0.86
CA ASN A 22 -10.58 -5.36 -1.15
C ASN A 22 -9.46 -4.39 -1.55
N THR A 23 -9.78 -3.10 -1.65
CA THR A 23 -8.81 -2.06 -1.97
C THR A 23 -8.57 -1.13 -0.79
N ILE A 24 -7.36 -0.60 -0.74
CA ILE A 24 -6.92 0.41 0.20
C ILE A 24 -6.47 1.61 -0.61
N GLU A 25 -7.05 2.77 -0.33
CA GLU A 25 -6.55 4.04 -0.83
C GLU A 25 -5.78 4.71 0.29
N ALA A 26 -4.54 5.13 0.04
CA ALA A 26 -3.75 5.85 1.02
C ALA A 26 -3.03 7.05 0.42
N ASP A 27 -2.98 8.11 1.21
CA ASP A 27 -2.27 9.34 0.90
C ASP A 27 -0.93 9.35 1.61
N PHE A 28 0.14 9.63 0.87
CA PHE A 28 1.51 9.69 1.33
C PHE A 28 2.14 11.04 0.99
N SER A 29 3.21 11.38 1.69
CA SER A 29 4.09 12.49 1.30
C SER A 29 4.82 12.18 -0.01
N GLN A 30 5.28 13.22 -0.71
CA GLN A 30 6.04 13.10 -1.96
C GLN A 30 7.25 12.16 -1.90
N ASP A 31 7.83 11.94 -0.71
CA ASP A 31 8.97 11.04 -0.50
C ASP A 31 8.64 9.57 -0.86
N ALA A 32 7.37 9.17 -0.71
CA ALA A 32 6.92 7.82 -1.03
C ALA A 32 6.71 7.59 -2.53
N GLU A 33 6.72 8.64 -3.36
CA GLU A 33 6.46 8.54 -4.81
C GLU A 33 7.46 7.59 -5.49
N ALA A 34 8.75 7.70 -5.18
CA ALA A 34 9.77 6.83 -5.75
C ALA A 34 9.54 5.36 -5.37
N SER A 35 9.20 5.08 -4.11
CA SER A 35 8.89 3.72 -3.63
C SER A 35 7.61 3.17 -4.27
N LEU A 36 6.59 4.01 -4.46
CA LEU A 36 5.34 3.64 -5.14
C LEU A 36 5.59 3.31 -6.63
N ALA A 37 6.39 4.12 -7.30
CA ALA A 37 6.77 3.90 -8.69
C ALA A 37 7.54 2.59 -8.87
N ASP A 38 8.50 2.31 -7.98
CA ASP A 38 9.28 1.06 -7.99
C ASP A 38 8.38 -0.16 -7.73
N ALA A 39 7.54 -0.09 -6.70
CA ALA A 39 6.61 -1.17 -6.36
C ALA A 39 5.58 -1.44 -7.46
N PHE A 40 5.08 -0.38 -8.11
CA PHE A 40 4.16 -0.50 -9.24
C PHE A 40 4.84 -1.12 -10.47
N SER A 41 6.02 -0.61 -10.86
CA SER A 41 6.76 -1.10 -12.03
C SER A 41 7.28 -2.52 -11.82
N GLY A 42 7.73 -2.85 -10.61
CA GLY A 42 8.28 -4.15 -10.23
C GLY A 42 7.24 -5.19 -9.85
N SER A 43 5.94 -4.83 -9.81
CA SER A 43 4.87 -5.68 -9.28
C SER A 43 5.20 -6.23 -7.88
N GLN A 44 5.81 -5.40 -7.03
CA GLN A 44 6.24 -5.80 -5.71
C GLN A 44 5.07 -5.86 -4.73
N SER A 45 5.17 -6.79 -3.79
CA SER A 45 4.20 -6.89 -2.69
C SER A 45 4.42 -5.78 -1.67
N VAL A 46 3.32 -5.19 -1.22
CA VAL A 46 3.22 -4.19 -0.17
C VAL A 46 2.66 -4.84 1.10
N SER A 47 3.28 -4.56 2.24
CA SER A 47 2.82 -5.07 3.54
C SER A 47 2.46 -3.92 4.48
N ILE A 48 1.46 -4.12 5.35
CA ILE A 48 1.06 -3.10 6.32
C ILE A 48 1.60 -3.48 7.69
N LEU A 49 2.53 -2.68 8.20
CA LEU A 49 3.17 -2.89 9.49
C LEU A 49 2.23 -2.44 10.62
N GLY A 50 2.07 -3.28 11.64
CA GLY A 50 1.26 -2.99 12.83
C GLY A 50 -0.16 -3.54 12.82
N MET A 51 -0.63 -4.11 11.70
CA MET A 51 -1.86 -4.91 11.68
C MET A 51 -1.53 -6.39 11.91
N ALA A 52 -1.53 -6.81 13.18
CA ALA A 52 -1.23 -8.18 13.60
C ALA A 52 -2.16 -9.27 13.01
N ALA A 53 -3.28 -8.87 12.38
CA ALA A 53 -4.34 -9.78 11.92
C ALA A 53 -4.38 -10.01 10.41
N MET A 54 -3.57 -9.31 9.59
CA MET A 54 -3.63 -9.45 8.14
C MET A 54 -2.29 -10.00 7.63
N SER A 55 -2.17 -11.32 7.55
CA SER A 55 -1.16 -12.02 6.75
C SER A 55 -1.41 -11.84 5.25
N VAL A 56 -1.79 -10.64 4.85
CA VAL A 56 -2.30 -10.28 3.54
C VAL A 56 -1.28 -9.35 2.92
N THR A 57 -0.77 -9.72 1.76
CA THR A 57 0.03 -8.82 0.94
C THR A 57 -0.87 -8.06 0.00
N TYR A 58 -0.48 -6.83 -0.30
CA TYR A 58 -1.15 -5.98 -1.27
C TYR A 58 -0.22 -5.77 -2.46
N SER A 59 -0.76 -5.29 -3.57
CA SER A 59 0.03 -4.79 -4.68
C SER A 59 -0.45 -3.39 -5.03
N VAL A 60 0.46 -2.53 -5.47
CA VAL A 60 0.09 -1.21 -5.99
C VAL A 60 -0.67 -1.43 -7.29
N GLN A 61 -1.93 -1.00 -7.34
CA GLN A 61 -2.80 -1.14 -8.51
C GLN A 61 -2.82 0.14 -9.35
N ASP A 62 -2.74 1.29 -8.71
CA ASP A 62 -2.60 2.60 -9.34
C ASP A 62 -1.97 3.56 -8.33
N TYR A 63 -1.27 4.58 -8.81
CA TYR A 63 -0.87 5.70 -7.98
C TYR A 63 -0.90 7.00 -8.78
N LYS A 64 -1.22 8.09 -8.10
CA LYS A 64 -1.24 9.45 -8.66
C LYS A 64 -0.33 10.34 -7.83
N SER A 65 0.62 10.98 -8.49
CA SER A 65 1.33 12.10 -7.87
C SER A 65 0.57 13.40 -8.06
N ALA A 66 0.54 14.19 -7.00
CA ALA A 66 0.09 15.59 -7.01
C ALA A 66 1.30 16.54 -6.96
N GLY A 67 2.51 16.04 -7.24
CA GLY A 67 3.76 16.79 -7.11
C GLY A 67 4.07 17.11 -5.64
N THR A 68 4.12 18.40 -5.30
CA THR A 68 4.45 18.85 -3.94
C THR A 68 3.35 18.56 -2.91
N ASP A 69 2.12 18.28 -3.35
CA ASP A 69 1.00 17.97 -2.45
C ASP A 69 1.04 16.52 -1.93
N GLY A 70 1.96 15.70 -2.44
CA GLY A 70 2.12 14.29 -2.10
C GLY A 70 1.60 13.36 -3.19
N CYS A 71 1.27 12.14 -2.78
CA CYS A 71 0.84 11.09 -3.70
C CYS A 71 -0.24 10.21 -3.06
N THR A 72 -1.21 9.82 -3.89
CA THR A 72 -2.28 8.89 -3.50
C THR A 72 -2.03 7.57 -4.21
N ALA A 73 -2.08 6.46 -3.47
CA ALA A 73 -1.94 5.13 -4.03
C ALA A 73 -3.16 4.26 -3.72
N ILE A 74 -3.53 3.44 -4.69
CA ILE A 74 -4.54 2.40 -4.58
C ILE A 74 -3.82 1.07 -4.51
N PHE A 75 -4.00 0.37 -3.40
CA PHE A 75 -3.51 -0.98 -3.19
C PHE A 75 -4.66 -1.96 -3.28
N SER A 76 -4.41 -3.10 -3.91
CA SER A 76 -5.35 -4.21 -3.98
C SER A 76 -4.78 -5.42 -3.25
N VAL A 77 -5.63 -6.10 -2.50
CA VAL A 77 -5.26 -7.37 -1.87
C VAL A 77 -4.78 -8.38 -2.91
N ASN A 78 -3.63 -8.98 -2.66
CA ASN A 78 -3.25 -10.21 -3.34
C ASN A 78 -4.06 -11.34 -2.72
N SER A 79 -5.02 -11.87 -3.47
CA SER A 79 -5.97 -12.91 -3.03
C SER A 79 -5.34 -14.24 -2.57
N SER A 80 -4.01 -14.33 -2.41
CA SER A 80 -3.26 -15.53 -2.05
C SER A 80 -2.97 -15.67 -0.55
N ALA A 81 -3.48 -14.79 0.30
CA ALA A 81 -3.51 -15.00 1.75
C ALA A 81 -4.67 -15.93 2.15
N GLY A 82 -4.55 -17.21 1.79
CA GLY A 82 -5.27 -18.31 2.43
C GLY A 82 -6.78 -18.33 2.27
N ARG A 83 -7.27 -18.78 1.11
CA ARG A 83 -8.50 -19.59 1.09
C ARG A 83 -8.17 -20.93 1.77
N VAL A 84 -8.15 -20.96 3.11
CA VAL A 84 -8.37 -22.20 3.85
C VAL A 84 -9.88 -22.33 3.97
N LEU A 85 -10.50 -22.97 2.99
CA LEU A 85 -11.82 -23.54 3.19
C LEU A 85 -11.65 -24.68 4.19
N HIS A 86 -12.26 -24.53 5.36
CA HIS A 86 -12.53 -25.66 6.25
C HIS A 86 -13.88 -26.27 5.86
#